data_AF-A0A2D5X658-F1
#
_entry.id   AF-A0A2D5X658-F1
#
_cell.length_a   1.000
_cell.length_b   1.000
_cell.length_c   1.000
_cell.angle_alpha   90.00
_cell.angle_beta   90.00
_cell.angle_gamma   90.00
#
_symmetry.space_group_name_H-M   'P 1'
#
loop_
_entity.id
_entity.type
_entity.pdbx_description
1 polymer ?
#
loop_
_entity_poly.entity_id
_entity_poly.type
_entity_poly.pdbx_seq_one_letter_code
_entity_poly.pdbx_strand_id
1 'polypeptide(L)'
;MATKRTPHRRKWTRATVVAAIRSRHQQGLSMTCVWRDDRSLYTAAARHFGTWTGALAALGIRRPSKVTWTKQRVMEAIQARQRRGLSLTHVFQQDSKLYDAGKRRFGSWQRALEACGIEAKSRRRWTKARIVDELRTAYRSAGSDLRTRDRALANAVWKYFGGLEKARHAAGIERPPLKWSRRRVVEAIQDRHVRGRSIKHADWKNDRSLACAATRYFGSWYDAVRAAGLAHAVEQSEPRPKWNKEKVIHAIQARHKAGLPLTGVRNRDASLFDAAVTHFGCWGKALVAAGLKPARRRSWNPHRVLAEIRARRRQGLPIRNVCTCDAGLALAARRYFGTWQAALDAAGVTDGKGQ
;
A
#
# COMPACT_ATOMS: atom_id res chain seq x y z
N MET A 1 14.73 67.72 11.83
CA MET A 1 15.24 66.39 11.42
C MET A 1 16.33 65.96 12.39
N ALA A 2 16.29 64.71 12.86
CA ALA A 2 16.98 64.22 14.06
C ALA A 2 18.52 64.38 14.03
N THR A 3 19.07 64.97 15.10
CA THR A 3 20.51 65.07 15.36
C THR A 3 21.07 63.68 15.71
N LYS A 4 22.02 63.20 14.91
CA LYS A 4 22.81 62.00 15.23
C LYS A 4 23.69 62.31 16.44
N ARG A 5 23.24 61.97 17.66
CA ARG A 5 24.09 61.97 18.87
C ARG A 5 25.25 61.00 18.65
N THR A 6 26.46 61.53 18.46
CA THR A 6 27.70 60.77 18.56
C THR A 6 27.76 60.08 19.93
N PRO A 7 27.97 58.76 20.02
CA PRO A 7 28.03 58.09 21.31
C PRO A 7 29.28 58.56 22.04
N HIS A 8 29.09 59.28 23.16
CA HIS A 8 30.18 59.66 24.04
C HIS A 8 30.99 58.41 24.39
N ARG A 9 32.31 58.44 24.15
CA ARG A 9 33.22 57.35 24.55
C ARG A 9 33.07 57.16 26.06
N ARG A 10 32.38 56.09 26.48
CA ARG A 10 32.26 55.72 27.90
C ARG A 10 33.66 55.58 28.47
N LYS A 11 33.98 56.41 29.47
CA LYS A 11 35.23 56.30 30.24
C LYS A 11 35.10 55.10 31.18
N TRP A 12 35.87 54.06 30.91
CA TRP A 12 35.86 52.82 31.69
C TRP A 12 36.88 52.89 32.83
N THR A 13 36.38 53.01 34.06
CA THR A 13 37.14 52.84 35.31
C THR A 13 36.84 51.47 35.91
N ARG A 14 37.65 51.01 36.85
CA ARG A 14 37.44 49.72 37.53
C ARG A 14 36.05 49.61 38.17
N ALA A 15 35.54 50.71 38.73
CA ALA A 15 34.21 50.80 39.32
C ALA A 15 33.08 50.77 38.26
N THR A 16 33.23 51.50 37.14
CA THR A 16 32.17 51.52 36.11
C THR A 16 32.07 50.19 35.35
N VAL A 17 33.18 49.46 35.20
CA VAL A 17 33.17 48.09 34.68
C VAL A 17 32.41 47.15 35.61
N VAL A 18 32.64 47.21 36.93
CA VAL A 18 31.92 46.40 37.92
C VAL A 18 30.42 46.69 37.89
N ALA A 19 30.04 47.97 37.87
CA ALA A 19 28.64 48.39 37.80
C ALA A 19 27.96 47.87 36.52
N ALA A 20 28.64 47.96 35.37
CA ALA A 20 28.12 47.47 34.10
C ALA A 20 27.97 45.94 34.06
N ILE A 21 28.92 45.19 34.64
CA ILE A 21 28.83 43.73 34.75
C ILE A 21 27.65 43.30 35.66
N ARG A 22 27.48 43.98 36.81
CA ARG A 22 26.34 43.73 37.72
C ARG A 22 25.00 44.04 37.07
N SER A 23 24.89 45.19 36.40
CA SER A 23 23.68 45.58 35.67
C SER A 23 23.32 44.56 34.58
N ARG A 24 24.31 44.10 33.81
CA ARG A 24 24.11 43.07 32.78
C ARG A 24 23.66 41.72 33.38
N HIS A 25 24.21 41.34 34.54
CA HIS A 25 23.82 40.13 35.26
C HIS A 25 22.39 40.21 35.80
N GLN A 26 22.00 41.35 36.38
CA GLN A 26 20.63 41.60 36.87
C GLN A 26 19.60 41.59 35.73
N GLN A 27 19.99 42.07 34.55
CA GLN A 27 19.14 42.05 33.35
C GLN A 27 19.03 40.65 32.70
N GLY A 28 19.69 39.61 33.26
CA GLY A 28 19.67 38.26 32.70
C GLY A 28 20.36 38.12 31.35
N LEU A 29 21.14 39.12 30.92
CA LEU A 29 21.81 39.11 29.64
C LEU A 29 22.98 38.11 29.64
N SER A 30 23.28 37.55 28.46
CA SER A 30 24.33 36.55 28.30
C SER A 30 25.68 37.06 28.82
N MET A 31 26.19 36.40 29.85
CA MET A 31 27.51 36.68 30.43
C MET A 31 28.64 36.03 29.64
N THR A 32 28.34 35.15 28.67
CA THR A 32 29.30 34.41 27.83
C THR A 32 29.64 35.13 26.52
N CYS A 33 28.67 35.85 25.93
CA CYS A 33 28.82 36.47 24.61
C CYS A 33 29.15 37.98 24.65
N VAL A 34 29.58 38.52 25.80
CA VAL A 34 29.80 39.97 25.98
C VAL A 34 30.83 40.54 24.99
N TRP A 35 31.82 39.77 24.57
CA TRP A 35 32.78 40.18 23.54
C TRP A 35 32.13 40.52 22.17
N ARG A 36 30.96 39.93 21.88
CA ARG A 36 30.16 40.18 20.68
C ARG A 36 29.15 41.31 20.90
N ASP A 37 28.51 41.33 22.07
CA ASP A 37 27.39 42.24 22.35
C ASP A 37 27.85 43.63 22.84
N ASP A 38 28.92 43.70 23.63
CA ASP A 38 29.54 44.95 24.09
C ASP A 38 31.07 44.78 24.17
N ARG A 39 31.71 45.01 23.02
CA ARG A 39 33.16 44.92 22.87
C ARG A 39 33.91 45.93 23.72
N SER A 40 33.31 47.08 24.02
CA SER A 40 33.91 48.13 24.85
C SER A 40 33.98 47.73 26.32
N LEU A 41 32.92 47.11 26.84
CA LEU A 41 32.88 46.55 28.19
C LEU A 41 33.81 45.34 28.31
N TYR A 42 33.83 44.46 27.31
CA TYR A 42 34.70 43.27 27.31
C TYR A 42 36.19 43.64 27.35
N THR A 43 36.62 44.57 26.49
CA THR A 43 38.00 45.06 26.44
C THR A 43 38.37 45.84 27.70
N ALA A 44 37.47 46.65 28.25
CA ALA A 44 37.68 47.35 29.50
C ALA A 44 37.84 46.40 30.70
N ALA A 45 37.04 45.35 30.77
CA ALA A 45 37.14 44.32 31.81
C ALA A 45 38.44 43.51 31.69
N ALA A 46 38.85 43.16 30.46
CA ALA A 46 40.15 42.53 30.24
C ALA A 46 41.31 43.45 30.66
N ARG A 47 41.23 44.76 30.39
CA ARG A 47 42.28 45.72 30.77
C ARG A 47 42.40 45.93 32.29
N HIS A 48 41.29 46.00 33.02
CA HIS A 48 41.29 46.32 34.46
C HIS A 48 41.37 45.10 35.39
N PHE A 49 40.96 43.92 34.92
CA PHE A 49 40.91 42.68 35.71
C PHE A 49 41.69 41.52 35.06
N GLY A 50 42.50 41.82 34.04
CA GLY A 50 43.31 40.86 33.27
C GLY A 50 42.50 40.03 32.27
N THR A 51 41.40 39.43 32.71
CA THR A 51 40.49 38.66 31.85
C THR A 51 39.05 38.96 32.19
N TRP A 52 38.13 38.79 31.23
CA TRP A 52 36.70 38.83 31.50
C TRP A 52 36.29 37.83 32.60
N THR A 53 36.93 36.67 32.63
CA THR A 53 36.75 35.67 33.68
C THR A 53 37.25 36.14 35.04
N GLY A 54 38.37 36.86 35.09
CA GLY A 54 38.89 37.50 36.31
C GLY A 54 37.95 38.59 36.84
N ALA A 55 37.35 39.38 35.95
CA ALA A 55 36.34 40.38 36.30
C ALA A 55 35.08 39.74 36.93
N LEU A 56 34.62 38.60 36.39
CA LEU A 56 33.49 37.85 36.96
C LEU A 56 33.84 37.18 38.29
N ALA A 57 35.06 36.64 38.41
CA ALA A 57 35.55 36.03 39.64
C ALA A 57 35.65 37.04 40.79
N ALA A 58 36.13 38.27 40.50
CA ALA A 58 36.16 39.37 41.47
C ALA A 58 34.76 39.81 41.95
N LEU A 59 33.70 39.44 41.21
CA LEU A 59 32.30 39.71 41.56
C LEU A 59 31.59 38.50 42.17
N GLY A 60 32.29 37.39 42.41
CA GLY A 60 31.71 36.14 42.91
C GLY A 60 30.83 35.41 41.89
N ILE A 61 30.78 35.86 40.63
CA ILE A 61 29.96 35.25 39.58
C ILE A 61 30.73 34.06 39.00
N ARG A 62 30.48 32.85 39.54
CA ARG A 62 31.06 31.60 39.01
C ARG A 62 30.36 31.23 37.71
N ARG A 63 31.12 31.17 36.61
CA ARG A 63 30.63 30.60 35.35
C ARG A 63 30.49 29.08 35.47
N PRO A 64 29.48 28.47 34.83
CA PRO A 64 29.44 27.02 34.68
C PRO A 64 30.71 26.57 33.94
N SER A 65 31.43 25.61 34.53
CA SER A 65 32.65 25.08 33.96
C SER A 65 32.37 24.42 32.61
N LYS A 66 33.31 24.54 31.66
CA LYS A 66 33.22 23.80 30.40
C LYS A 66 33.26 22.31 30.76
N VAL A 67 32.21 21.57 30.41
CA VAL A 67 32.16 20.12 30.61
C VAL A 67 33.30 19.49 29.82
N THR A 68 34.31 19.00 30.54
CA THR A 68 35.39 18.22 29.96
C THR A 68 34.91 16.81 29.72
N TRP A 69 34.76 16.45 28.44
CA TRP A 69 34.36 15.11 28.04
C TRP A 69 35.57 14.17 28.02
N THR A 70 35.69 13.32 29.04
CA THR A 70 36.62 12.18 29.07
C THR A 70 35.92 10.93 28.51
N LYS A 71 36.67 9.87 28.16
CA LYS A 71 36.08 8.59 27.73
C LYS A 71 35.12 8.05 28.79
N GLN A 72 35.51 8.10 30.06
CA GLN A 72 34.69 7.67 31.20
C GLN A 72 33.39 8.45 31.35
N ARG A 73 33.44 9.80 31.29
CA ARG A 73 32.21 10.62 31.38
C ARG A 73 31.25 10.40 30.21
N VAL A 74 31.77 10.08 29.02
CA VAL A 74 30.92 9.70 27.88
C VAL A 74 30.21 8.37 28.17
N MET A 75 30.93 7.37 28.69
CA MET A 75 30.32 6.07 29.05
C MET A 75 29.27 6.23 30.16
N GLU A 76 29.58 6.98 31.21
CA GLU A 76 28.64 7.29 32.30
C GLU A 76 27.38 8.00 31.78
N ALA A 77 27.55 8.96 30.86
CA ALA A 77 26.43 9.68 30.27
C ALA A 77 25.56 8.78 29.37
N ILE A 78 26.17 7.84 28.63
CA ILE A 78 25.45 6.82 27.84
C ILE A 78 24.66 5.89 28.77
N GLN A 79 25.28 5.36 29.82
CA GLN A 79 24.63 4.49 30.80
C GLN A 79 23.53 5.21 31.58
N ALA A 80 23.73 6.49 31.93
CA ALA A 80 22.70 7.31 32.57
C ALA A 80 21.50 7.54 31.63
N ARG A 81 21.75 7.74 30.33
CA ARG A 81 20.68 7.80 29.31
C ARG A 81 19.91 6.50 29.23
N GLN A 82 20.61 5.37 29.24
CA GLN A 82 20.00 4.03 29.19
C GLN A 82 19.13 3.76 30.43
N ARG A 83 19.63 4.06 31.64
CA ARG A 83 18.85 3.94 32.90
C ARG A 83 17.58 4.78 32.89
N ARG A 84 17.62 5.94 32.23
CA ARG A 84 16.47 6.84 32.05
C ARG A 84 15.52 6.42 30.92
N GLY A 85 15.79 5.30 30.22
CA GLY A 85 14.98 4.85 29.09
C GLY A 85 15.01 5.79 27.88
N LEU A 86 16.01 6.67 27.79
CA LEU A 86 16.12 7.64 26.70
C LEU A 86 16.71 6.98 25.44
N SER A 87 16.31 7.49 24.27
CA SER A 87 16.76 6.96 22.98
C SER A 87 18.29 7.02 22.84
N LEU A 88 18.90 5.86 22.53
CA LEU A 88 20.32 5.73 22.18
C LEU A 88 20.59 5.86 20.67
N THR A 89 19.53 5.90 19.85
CA THR A 89 19.58 6.05 18.39
C THR A 89 19.50 7.51 17.93
N HIS A 90 18.70 8.35 18.60
CA HIS A 90 18.48 9.75 18.23
C HIS A 90 19.29 10.75 19.09
N VAL A 91 20.42 10.30 19.65
CA VAL A 91 21.24 11.13 20.56
C VAL A 91 21.77 12.39 19.89
N PHE A 92 22.08 12.35 18.59
CA PHE A 92 22.52 13.54 17.86
C PHE A 92 21.51 14.71 17.90
N GLN A 93 20.21 14.42 17.86
CA GLN A 93 19.15 15.45 17.88
C GLN A 93 18.87 15.94 19.30
N GLN A 94 18.97 15.05 20.30
CA GLN A 94 18.59 15.35 21.67
C GLN A 94 19.75 15.88 22.53
N ASP A 95 20.98 15.46 22.23
CA ASP A 95 22.19 15.84 22.94
C ASP A 95 23.41 15.76 22.00
N SER A 96 23.50 16.79 21.15
CA SER A 96 24.59 16.92 20.18
C SER A 96 25.97 16.95 20.85
N LYS A 97 26.08 17.53 22.05
CA LYS A 97 27.34 17.62 22.80
C LYS A 97 27.85 16.25 23.23
N LEU A 98 26.97 15.40 23.76
CA LEU A 98 27.29 14.02 24.11
C LEU A 98 27.64 13.20 22.86
N TYR A 99 26.85 13.34 21.79
CA TYR A 99 27.10 12.63 20.53
C TYR A 99 28.48 12.98 19.94
N ASP A 100 28.81 14.26 19.86
CA ASP A 100 30.10 14.74 19.36
C ASP A 100 31.26 14.34 20.27
N ALA A 101 31.04 14.34 21.58
CA ALA A 101 32.02 13.84 22.55
C ALA A 101 32.29 12.33 22.34
N GLY A 102 31.25 11.53 22.14
CA GLY A 102 31.37 10.10 21.83
C GLY A 102 32.13 9.86 20.54
N LYS A 103 31.78 10.58 19.46
CA LYS A 103 32.52 10.50 18.19
C LYS A 103 33.99 10.91 18.34
N ARG A 104 34.29 12.01 19.03
CA ARG A 104 35.67 12.49 19.21
C ARG A 104 36.53 11.55 20.06
N ARG A 105 35.96 10.87 21.06
CA ARG A 105 36.72 10.04 22.00
C ARG A 105 36.83 8.57 21.59
N PHE A 106 35.84 8.04 20.87
CA PHE A 106 35.78 6.63 20.46
C PHE A 106 35.84 6.44 18.94
N GLY A 107 35.98 7.51 18.16
CA GLY A 107 35.98 7.51 16.69
C GLY A 107 34.59 7.41 16.06
N SER A 108 33.66 6.71 16.71
CA SER A 108 32.25 6.65 16.31
C SER A 108 31.33 6.51 17.52
N TRP A 109 30.08 6.95 17.38
CA TRP A 109 29.06 6.71 18.40
C TRP A 109 28.82 5.23 18.66
N GLN A 110 28.93 4.40 17.62
CA GLN A 110 28.75 2.95 17.72
C GLN A 110 29.82 2.29 18.60
N ARG A 111 31.10 2.68 18.44
CA ARG A 111 32.19 2.21 19.31
C ARG A 111 32.05 2.70 20.75
N ALA A 112 31.43 3.87 20.97
CA ALA A 112 31.12 4.35 22.32
C ALA A 112 30.03 3.49 23.00
N LEU A 113 29.04 3.02 22.23
CA LEU A 113 28.02 2.07 22.71
C LEU A 113 28.62 0.69 23.00
N GLU A 114 29.48 0.19 22.10
CA GLU A 114 30.21 -1.07 22.29
C GLU A 114 31.07 -1.04 23.56
N ALA A 115 31.76 0.07 23.84
CA ALA A 115 32.52 0.26 25.08
C ALA A 115 31.66 0.25 26.35
N CYS A 116 30.35 0.51 26.22
CA CYS A 116 29.38 0.41 27.30
C CYS A 116 28.71 -0.97 27.39
N GLY A 117 29.13 -1.95 26.57
CA GLY A 117 28.50 -3.28 26.49
C GLY A 117 27.13 -3.28 25.80
N ILE A 118 26.77 -2.20 25.08
CA ILE A 118 25.50 -2.09 24.38
C ILE A 118 25.71 -2.59 22.96
N GLU A 119 25.12 -3.74 22.62
CA GLU A 119 25.13 -4.25 21.24
C GLU A 119 24.40 -3.27 20.31
N ALA A 120 25.18 -2.44 19.63
CA ALA A 120 24.67 -1.58 18.59
C ALA A 120 24.34 -2.43 17.37
N LYS A 121 23.05 -2.47 16.98
CA LYS A 121 22.60 -3.13 15.74
C LYS A 121 23.48 -2.69 14.56
N SER A 122 24.35 -3.58 14.11
CA SER A 122 25.30 -3.29 13.04
C SER A 122 24.53 -2.91 11.78
N ARG A 123 24.81 -1.70 11.25
CA ARG A 123 24.29 -1.32 9.94
C ARG A 123 24.94 -2.24 8.92
N ARG A 124 24.15 -3.12 8.28
CA ARG A 124 24.64 -3.98 7.18
C ARG A 124 25.43 -3.13 6.19
N ARG A 125 26.68 -3.48 5.96
CA ARG A 125 27.51 -2.86 4.92
C ARG A 125 27.18 -3.52 3.59
N TRP A 126 26.56 -2.76 2.70
CA TRP A 126 26.17 -3.23 1.38
C TRP A 126 27.31 -3.09 0.37
N THR A 127 27.64 -4.18 -0.31
CA THR A 127 28.51 -4.21 -1.49
C THR A 127 27.77 -4.92 -2.62
N LYS A 128 28.14 -4.66 -3.88
CA LYS A 128 27.51 -5.35 -5.03
C LYS A 128 27.60 -6.87 -4.89
N ALA A 129 28.76 -7.40 -4.48
CA ALA A 129 28.97 -8.82 -4.25
C ALA A 129 28.07 -9.39 -3.14
N ARG A 130 27.98 -8.69 -1.99
CA ARG A 130 27.13 -9.11 -0.88
C ARG A 130 25.64 -9.09 -1.25
N ILE A 131 25.21 -8.08 -2.01
CA ILE A 131 23.83 -8.01 -2.49
C ILE A 131 23.51 -9.20 -3.39
N VAL A 132 24.42 -9.59 -4.29
CA VAL A 132 24.27 -10.77 -5.16
C VAL A 132 24.16 -12.06 -4.34
N ASP A 133 24.99 -12.22 -3.31
CA ASP A 133 24.98 -13.42 -2.48
C ASP A 133 23.72 -13.52 -1.59
N GLU A 134 23.32 -12.40 -0.97
CA GLU A 134 22.06 -12.33 -0.21
C GLU A 134 20.83 -12.53 -1.12
N LEU A 135 20.88 -12.05 -2.37
CA LEU A 135 19.85 -12.33 -3.37
C LEU A 135 19.80 -13.82 -3.70
N ARG A 136 20.93 -14.48 -4.00
CA ARG A 136 20.95 -15.93 -4.28
C ARG A 136 20.35 -16.73 -3.13
N THR A 137 20.69 -16.39 -1.90
CA THR A 137 20.15 -17.02 -0.69
C THR A 137 18.64 -16.76 -0.53
N ALA A 138 18.19 -15.53 -0.79
CA ALA A 138 16.76 -15.19 -0.75
C ALA A 138 15.94 -15.99 -1.77
N TYR A 139 16.44 -16.19 -3.00
CA TYR A 139 15.71 -16.94 -4.04
C TYR A 139 15.71 -18.45 -3.83
N ARG A 140 16.73 -19.01 -3.16
CA ARG A 140 16.72 -20.43 -2.74
C ARG A 140 15.65 -20.73 -1.69
N SER A 141 15.27 -19.73 -0.88
CA SER A 141 14.46 -19.91 0.33
C SER A 141 12.99 -19.44 0.23
N ALA A 142 12.44 -19.36 -0.99
CA ALA A 142 11.01 -19.20 -1.36
C ALA A 142 10.69 -17.97 -2.23
N GLY A 143 9.72 -18.14 -3.13
CA GLY A 143 9.23 -17.18 -4.13
C GLY A 143 8.40 -16.01 -3.61
N SER A 144 8.65 -15.53 -2.39
CA SER A 144 8.02 -14.32 -1.81
C SER A 144 8.68 -13.03 -2.30
N ASP A 145 7.93 -11.92 -2.35
CA ASP A 145 8.46 -10.61 -2.76
C ASP A 145 9.58 -10.12 -1.83
N LEU A 146 10.76 -9.83 -2.42
CA LEU A 146 11.96 -9.38 -1.71
C LEU A 146 11.69 -8.16 -0.82
N ARG A 147 10.83 -7.23 -1.28
CA ARG A 147 10.53 -5.99 -0.55
C ARG A 147 9.79 -6.25 0.75
N THR A 148 8.94 -7.28 0.80
CA THR A 148 8.21 -7.67 2.01
C THR A 148 9.11 -8.36 3.03
N ARG A 149 10.09 -9.14 2.55
CA ARG A 149 10.95 -9.96 3.39
C ARG A 149 12.16 -9.21 3.95
N ASP A 150 12.83 -8.42 3.10
CA ASP A 150 13.99 -7.64 3.50
C ASP A 150 14.01 -6.29 2.80
N ARG A 151 13.47 -5.29 3.50
CA ARG A 151 13.40 -3.91 3.03
C ARG A 151 14.78 -3.28 2.88
N ALA A 152 15.75 -3.69 3.70
CA ALA A 152 17.11 -3.15 3.65
C ALA A 152 17.85 -3.67 2.41
N LEU A 153 17.73 -4.96 2.11
CA LEU A 153 18.25 -5.57 0.90
C LEU A 153 17.55 -4.99 -0.34
N ALA A 154 16.23 -4.84 -0.33
CA ALA A 154 15.49 -4.24 -1.45
C ALA A 154 15.95 -2.79 -1.74
N ASN A 155 16.17 -1.98 -0.71
CA ASN A 155 16.70 -0.62 -0.85
C ASN A 155 18.15 -0.64 -1.36
N ALA A 156 18.99 -1.57 -0.90
CA ALA A 156 20.36 -1.72 -1.37
C ALA A 156 20.41 -2.15 -2.83
N VAL A 157 19.57 -3.10 -3.24
CA VAL A 157 19.40 -3.51 -4.64
C VAL A 157 19.06 -2.31 -5.52
N TRP A 158 18.09 -1.50 -5.10
CA TRP A 158 17.70 -0.31 -5.85
C TRP A 158 18.85 0.71 -5.94
N LYS A 159 19.56 0.95 -4.83
CA LYS A 159 20.67 1.90 -4.77
C LYS A 159 21.89 1.49 -5.61
N TYR A 160 22.31 0.22 -5.56
CA TYR A 160 23.57 -0.23 -6.18
C TYR A 160 23.41 -0.77 -7.60
N PHE A 161 22.23 -1.27 -7.95
CA PHE A 161 21.95 -1.86 -9.27
C PHE A 161 20.89 -1.10 -10.07
N GLY A 162 20.18 -0.13 -9.45
CA GLY A 162 19.13 0.65 -10.13
C GLY A 162 17.86 -0.15 -10.41
N GLY A 163 17.69 -1.31 -9.78
CA GLY A 163 16.50 -2.15 -9.95
C GLY A 163 16.74 -3.63 -9.64
N LEU A 164 15.67 -4.33 -9.29
CA LEU A 164 15.72 -5.75 -8.94
C LEU A 164 16.12 -6.62 -10.12
N GLU A 165 15.69 -6.27 -11.34
CA GLU A 165 16.00 -7.04 -12.55
C GLU A 165 17.50 -7.03 -12.89
N LYS A 166 18.15 -5.87 -12.78
CA LYS A 166 19.60 -5.75 -13.00
C LYS A 166 20.40 -6.53 -11.95
N ALA A 167 19.96 -6.49 -10.69
CA ALA A 167 20.60 -7.24 -9.61
C ALA A 167 20.40 -8.75 -9.74
N ARG A 168 19.23 -9.20 -10.21
CA ARG A 168 18.96 -10.61 -10.54
C ARG A 168 19.83 -11.12 -11.67
N HIS A 169 19.93 -10.34 -12.76
CA HIS A 169 20.80 -10.69 -13.88
C HIS A 169 22.27 -10.82 -13.43
N ALA A 170 22.77 -9.85 -12.65
CA ALA A 170 24.11 -9.93 -12.06
C ALA A 170 24.28 -11.11 -11.09
N ALA A 171 23.18 -11.57 -10.47
CA ALA A 171 23.18 -12.76 -9.61
C ALA A 171 23.07 -14.09 -10.36
N GLY A 172 22.86 -14.08 -11.68
CA GLY A 172 22.59 -15.28 -12.49
C GLY A 172 21.20 -15.87 -12.24
N ILE A 173 20.27 -15.06 -11.70
CA ILE A 173 18.89 -15.47 -11.44
C ILE A 173 18.07 -15.05 -12.64
N GLU A 174 18.09 -15.86 -13.70
CA GLU A 174 17.31 -15.61 -14.90
C GLU A 174 15.82 -15.87 -14.64
N ARG A 175 15.00 -14.83 -14.77
CA ARG A 175 13.59 -15.02 -15.09
C ARG A 175 13.45 -15.04 -16.60
N PRO A 176 12.55 -15.86 -17.16
CA PRO A 176 12.29 -15.77 -18.58
C PRO A 176 11.77 -14.34 -18.88
N PRO A 177 12.10 -13.76 -20.05
CA PRO A 177 11.99 -12.31 -20.33
C PRO A 177 10.60 -11.67 -20.09
N LEU A 178 10.40 -10.37 -20.27
CA LEU A 178 9.06 -9.76 -20.05
C LEU A 178 8.16 -9.78 -21.30
N LYS A 179 8.68 -10.15 -22.47
CA LYS A 179 7.93 -10.14 -23.74
C LYS A 179 7.65 -11.55 -24.24
N TRP A 180 6.38 -11.83 -24.53
CA TRP A 180 5.97 -13.07 -25.20
C TRP A 180 6.35 -13.03 -26.68
N SER A 181 6.92 -14.13 -27.17
CA SER A 181 7.19 -14.39 -28.59
C SER A 181 6.63 -15.78 -28.95
N ARG A 182 6.48 -16.09 -30.24
CA ARG A 182 6.05 -17.44 -30.71
C ARG A 182 6.91 -18.54 -30.09
N ARG A 183 8.23 -18.44 -30.22
CA ARG A 183 9.21 -19.39 -29.65
C ARG A 183 9.04 -19.56 -28.14
N ARG A 184 8.82 -18.46 -27.42
CA ARG A 184 8.75 -18.50 -25.96
C ARG A 184 7.45 -19.10 -25.43
N VAL A 185 6.35 -18.92 -26.13
CA VAL A 185 5.09 -19.60 -25.78
C VAL A 185 5.31 -21.12 -25.88
N VAL A 186 6.01 -21.60 -26.91
CA VAL A 186 6.38 -23.02 -27.04
C VAL A 186 7.27 -23.47 -25.87
N GLU A 187 8.37 -22.76 -25.61
CA GLU A 187 9.28 -23.08 -24.49
C GLU A 187 8.54 -23.10 -23.14
N ALA A 188 7.65 -22.14 -22.88
CA ALA A 188 6.88 -22.08 -21.65
C ALA A 188 5.88 -23.24 -21.50
N ILE A 189 5.30 -23.71 -22.61
CA ILE A 189 4.41 -24.89 -22.61
C ILE A 189 5.22 -26.17 -22.40
N GLN A 190 6.43 -26.28 -22.95
CA GLN A 190 7.35 -27.40 -22.70
C GLN A 190 7.84 -27.42 -21.25
N ASP A 191 8.27 -26.29 -20.70
CA ASP A 191 8.62 -26.12 -19.28
C ASP A 191 7.49 -26.56 -18.36
N ARG A 192 6.25 -26.23 -18.73
CA ARG A 192 5.05 -26.63 -17.99
C ARG A 192 4.87 -28.14 -17.98
N HIS A 193 5.13 -28.81 -19.10
CA HIS A 193 5.11 -30.27 -19.21
C HIS A 193 6.17 -30.92 -18.32
N VAL A 194 7.42 -30.45 -18.41
CA VAL A 194 8.56 -30.97 -17.63
C VAL A 194 8.29 -30.83 -16.13
N ARG A 195 7.63 -29.76 -15.70
CA ARG A 195 7.24 -29.52 -14.30
C ARG A 195 6.00 -30.31 -13.85
N GLY A 196 5.50 -31.25 -14.66
CA GLY A 196 4.34 -32.08 -14.36
C GLY A 196 3.02 -31.31 -14.24
N ARG A 197 2.95 -30.07 -14.75
CA ARG A 197 1.72 -29.27 -14.69
C ARG A 197 0.80 -29.66 -15.84
N SER A 198 -0.51 -29.71 -15.56
CA SER A 198 -1.52 -30.06 -16.57
C SER A 198 -1.45 -29.16 -17.81
N ILE A 199 -1.32 -29.77 -18.98
CA ILE A 199 -1.31 -29.11 -20.30
C ILE A 199 -2.73 -29.02 -20.90
N LYS A 200 -3.68 -29.83 -20.39
CA LYS A 200 -5.04 -29.95 -20.95
C LYS A 200 -5.73 -28.60 -21.08
N HIS A 201 -5.60 -27.75 -20.06
CA HIS A 201 -6.04 -26.36 -20.11
C HIS A 201 -5.01 -25.45 -19.43
N ALA A 202 -4.87 -24.23 -19.96
CA ALA A 202 -4.21 -23.17 -19.21
C ALA A 202 -5.02 -22.87 -17.95
N ASP A 203 -4.35 -22.85 -16.79
CA ASP A 203 -4.98 -22.39 -15.56
C ASP A 203 -5.20 -20.88 -15.69
N TRP A 204 -6.43 -20.48 -16.02
CA TRP A 204 -6.75 -19.07 -16.26
C TRP A 204 -6.48 -18.19 -15.03
N LYS A 205 -6.43 -18.78 -13.81
CA LYS A 205 -6.11 -18.02 -12.59
C LYS A 205 -4.62 -17.76 -12.45
N ASN A 206 -3.77 -18.73 -12.81
CA ASN A 206 -2.32 -18.64 -12.58
C ASN A 206 -1.52 -18.24 -13.83
N ASP A 207 -2.01 -18.55 -15.03
CA ASP A 207 -1.26 -18.46 -16.29
C ASP A 207 -2.01 -17.68 -17.37
N ARG A 208 -2.85 -16.71 -16.97
CA ARG A 208 -3.62 -15.86 -17.88
C ARG A 208 -2.76 -15.21 -18.98
N SER A 209 -1.55 -14.77 -18.64
CA SER A 209 -0.64 -14.12 -19.59
C SER A 209 -0.13 -15.07 -20.66
N LEU A 210 0.20 -16.32 -20.29
CA LEU A 210 0.59 -17.37 -21.21
C LEU A 210 -0.59 -17.80 -22.09
N ALA A 211 -1.79 -17.95 -21.52
CA ALA A 211 -3.00 -18.27 -22.27
C ALA A 211 -3.32 -17.21 -23.33
N CYS A 212 -3.29 -15.93 -22.95
CA CYS A 212 -3.49 -14.81 -23.89
C CYS A 212 -2.39 -14.77 -24.97
N ALA A 213 -1.14 -15.05 -24.60
CA ALA A 213 -0.04 -15.10 -25.56
C ALA A 213 -0.18 -16.27 -26.56
N ALA A 214 -0.60 -17.45 -26.09
CA ALA A 214 -0.90 -18.60 -26.94
C ALA A 214 -2.00 -18.25 -27.95
N THR A 215 -3.12 -17.70 -27.50
CA THR A 215 -4.21 -17.24 -28.38
C THR A 215 -3.72 -16.18 -29.37
N ARG A 216 -2.91 -15.20 -28.93
CA ARG A 216 -2.42 -14.12 -29.79
C ARG A 216 -1.48 -14.60 -30.90
N TYR A 217 -0.59 -15.54 -30.61
CA TYR A 217 0.48 -15.95 -31.53
C TYR A 217 0.16 -17.19 -32.37
N PHE A 218 -0.70 -18.07 -31.85
CA PHE A 218 -1.05 -19.36 -32.44
C PHE A 218 -2.55 -19.52 -32.70
N GLY A 219 -3.39 -18.58 -32.29
CA GLY A 219 -4.85 -18.62 -32.48
C GLY A 219 -5.59 -19.30 -31.33
N SER A 220 -5.06 -20.42 -30.81
CA SER A 220 -5.62 -21.09 -29.64
C SER A 220 -4.56 -21.71 -28.73
N TRP A 221 -4.95 -22.06 -27.49
CA TRP A 221 -4.10 -22.82 -26.57
C TRP A 221 -3.67 -24.15 -27.20
N TYR A 222 -4.59 -24.86 -27.84
CA TYR A 222 -4.32 -26.16 -28.45
C TYR A 222 -3.35 -26.04 -29.63
N ASP A 223 -3.44 -24.97 -30.42
CA ASP A 223 -2.49 -24.70 -31.51
C ASP A 223 -1.07 -24.44 -30.98
N ALA A 224 -0.96 -23.71 -29.88
CA ALA A 224 0.31 -23.48 -29.21
C ALA A 224 0.90 -24.77 -28.62
N VAL A 225 0.06 -25.66 -28.06
CA VAL A 225 0.48 -26.97 -27.55
C VAL A 225 0.89 -27.92 -28.67
N ARG A 226 0.20 -27.88 -29.82
CA ARG A 226 0.61 -28.60 -31.04
C ARG A 226 1.96 -28.11 -31.54
N ALA A 227 2.15 -26.80 -31.62
CA ALA A 227 3.43 -26.19 -31.98
C ALA A 227 4.56 -26.53 -31.00
N ALA A 228 4.22 -26.86 -29.75
CA ALA A 228 5.17 -27.32 -28.74
C ALA A 228 5.54 -28.81 -28.82
N GLY A 229 4.97 -29.56 -29.78
CA GLY A 229 5.21 -31.01 -29.94
C GLY A 229 4.47 -31.88 -28.93
N LEU A 230 3.53 -31.30 -28.17
CA LEU A 230 2.83 -31.95 -27.06
C LEU A 230 1.39 -32.32 -27.44
N ALA A 231 1.12 -32.54 -28.73
CA ALA A 231 -0.20 -32.87 -29.25
C ALA A 231 -0.79 -34.14 -28.62
N HIS A 232 0.05 -35.13 -28.30
CA HIS A 232 -0.34 -36.38 -27.65
C HIS A 232 -0.79 -36.20 -26.19
N ALA A 233 -0.32 -35.14 -25.51
CA ALA A 233 -0.64 -34.87 -24.10
C ALA A 233 -2.02 -34.20 -23.91
N VAL A 234 -2.65 -33.78 -25.01
CA VAL A 234 -3.99 -33.20 -25.03
C VAL A 234 -4.91 -34.14 -25.79
N GLU A 235 -5.11 -35.31 -25.18
CA GLU A 235 -6.07 -36.29 -25.65
C GLU A 235 -7.43 -35.63 -25.89
N GLN A 236 -8.03 -35.97 -27.02
CA GLN A 236 -9.14 -35.29 -27.69
C GLN A 236 -10.26 -34.92 -26.72
N SER A 237 -10.37 -33.66 -26.29
CA SER A 237 -11.66 -33.19 -25.76
C SER A 237 -12.61 -33.19 -26.95
N GLU A 238 -13.69 -33.97 -26.89
CA GLU A 238 -14.70 -33.99 -27.95
C GLU A 238 -15.01 -32.54 -28.39
N PRO A 239 -15.02 -32.27 -29.71
CA PRO A 239 -15.33 -30.94 -30.19
C PRO A 239 -16.66 -30.51 -29.59
N ARG A 240 -16.63 -29.40 -28.83
CA ARG A 240 -17.85 -28.83 -28.24
C ARG A 240 -18.95 -28.84 -29.30
N PRO A 241 -20.17 -29.29 -28.98
CA PRO A 241 -21.22 -29.41 -29.97
C PRO A 241 -21.34 -28.09 -30.71
N LYS A 242 -21.06 -28.11 -32.03
CA LYS A 242 -21.30 -26.93 -32.87
C LYS A 242 -22.80 -26.69 -32.84
N TRP A 243 -23.20 -25.65 -32.10
CA TRP A 243 -24.58 -25.19 -32.04
C TRP A 243 -24.97 -24.63 -33.41
N ASN A 244 -26.12 -25.06 -33.88
CA ASN A 244 -26.85 -24.44 -34.99
C ASN A 244 -28.27 -24.13 -34.51
N LYS A 245 -29.04 -23.40 -35.31
CA LYS A 245 -30.41 -22.99 -34.96
C LYS A 245 -31.29 -24.20 -34.58
N GLU A 246 -31.18 -25.29 -35.31
CA GLU A 246 -31.96 -26.52 -35.11
C GLU A 246 -31.60 -27.25 -33.81
N LYS A 247 -30.31 -27.42 -33.50
CA LYS A 247 -29.85 -28.05 -32.26
C LYS A 247 -30.26 -27.27 -31.02
N VAL A 248 -30.25 -25.93 -31.11
CA VAL A 248 -30.75 -25.08 -30.02
C VAL A 248 -32.24 -25.32 -29.80
N ILE A 249 -33.06 -25.38 -30.86
CA ILE A 249 -34.49 -25.66 -30.77
C ILE A 249 -34.74 -27.05 -30.17
N HIS A 250 -34.07 -28.09 -30.68
CA HIS A 250 -34.18 -29.45 -30.17
C HIS A 250 -33.75 -29.57 -28.71
N ALA A 251 -32.67 -28.92 -28.30
CA ALA A 251 -32.21 -28.92 -26.91
C ALA A 251 -33.20 -28.21 -25.97
N ILE A 252 -33.81 -27.11 -26.42
CA ILE A 252 -34.88 -26.43 -25.67
C ILE A 252 -36.12 -27.32 -25.53
N GLN A 253 -36.55 -27.99 -26.60
CA GLN A 253 -37.69 -28.91 -26.59
C GLN A 253 -37.42 -30.16 -25.74
N ALA A 254 -36.24 -30.75 -25.83
CA ALA A 254 -35.83 -31.88 -25.01
C ALA A 254 -35.81 -31.51 -23.52
N ARG A 255 -35.30 -30.32 -23.18
CA ARG A 255 -35.32 -29.78 -21.83
C ARG A 255 -36.75 -29.59 -21.30
N HIS A 256 -37.66 -29.11 -22.15
CA HIS A 256 -39.09 -28.97 -21.80
C HIS A 256 -39.77 -30.34 -21.62
N LYS A 257 -39.52 -31.30 -22.51
CA LYS A 257 -40.05 -32.68 -22.43
C LYS A 257 -39.55 -33.41 -21.18
N ALA A 258 -38.32 -33.13 -20.76
CA ALA A 258 -37.74 -33.66 -19.52
C ALA A 258 -38.27 -32.96 -18.24
N GLY A 259 -39.21 -32.02 -18.35
CA GLY A 259 -39.78 -31.29 -17.21
C GLY A 259 -38.80 -30.34 -16.53
N LEU A 260 -37.65 -30.05 -17.15
CA LEU A 260 -36.61 -29.21 -16.55
C LEU A 260 -37.01 -27.73 -16.64
N PRO A 261 -36.68 -26.91 -15.62
CA PRO A 261 -37.03 -25.51 -15.62
C PRO A 261 -36.36 -24.76 -16.78
N LEU A 262 -37.19 -24.02 -17.52
CA LEU A 262 -36.78 -23.10 -18.60
C LEU A 262 -36.36 -21.71 -18.07
N THR A 263 -36.47 -21.51 -16.75
CA THR A 263 -35.97 -20.35 -16.02
C THR A 263 -34.57 -20.65 -15.45
N GLY A 264 -33.69 -19.64 -15.45
CA GLY A 264 -32.34 -19.79 -14.90
C GLY A 264 -31.40 -20.69 -15.72
N VAL A 265 -31.70 -20.93 -17.01
CA VAL A 265 -30.87 -21.78 -17.90
C VAL A 265 -29.43 -21.28 -17.99
N ARG A 266 -29.19 -19.97 -17.98
CA ARG A 266 -27.85 -19.37 -17.95
C ARG A 266 -26.91 -19.98 -16.90
N ASN A 267 -27.43 -20.31 -15.72
CA ASN A 267 -26.61 -20.83 -14.61
C ASN A 267 -26.45 -22.35 -14.65
N ARG A 268 -27.37 -23.06 -15.30
CA ARG A 268 -27.42 -24.53 -15.34
C ARG A 268 -26.80 -25.09 -16.62
N ASP A 269 -26.91 -24.34 -17.71
CA ASP A 269 -26.40 -24.67 -19.02
C ASP A 269 -26.11 -23.37 -19.78
N ALA A 270 -24.94 -22.79 -19.46
CA ALA A 270 -24.47 -21.57 -20.10
C ALA A 270 -24.27 -21.76 -21.61
N SER A 271 -23.90 -22.98 -22.04
CA SER A 271 -23.61 -23.27 -23.45
C SER A 271 -24.87 -23.17 -24.33
N LEU A 272 -25.97 -23.77 -23.89
CA LEU A 272 -27.27 -23.67 -24.56
C LEU A 272 -27.81 -22.24 -24.52
N PHE A 273 -27.66 -21.55 -23.38
CA PHE A 273 -28.13 -20.18 -23.23
C PHE A 273 -27.39 -19.22 -24.17
N ASP A 274 -26.06 -19.29 -24.21
CA ASP A 274 -25.23 -18.44 -25.06
C ASP A 274 -25.50 -18.76 -26.54
N ALA A 275 -25.61 -20.03 -26.92
CA ALA A 275 -25.99 -20.43 -28.28
C ALA A 275 -27.37 -19.88 -28.70
N ALA A 276 -28.35 -19.92 -27.81
CA ALA A 276 -29.67 -19.35 -28.05
C ALA A 276 -29.63 -17.82 -28.23
N VAL A 277 -28.80 -17.13 -27.45
CA VAL A 277 -28.58 -15.68 -27.59
C VAL A 277 -27.87 -15.36 -28.90
N THR A 278 -26.84 -16.11 -29.29
CA THR A 278 -26.09 -15.89 -30.52
C THR A 278 -26.95 -16.12 -31.77
N HIS A 279 -27.76 -17.17 -31.82
CA HIS A 279 -28.51 -17.53 -33.02
C HIS A 279 -29.89 -16.86 -33.16
N PHE A 280 -30.55 -16.54 -32.03
CA PHE A 280 -31.90 -15.97 -32.01
C PHE A 280 -31.96 -14.58 -31.35
N GLY A 281 -30.84 -14.05 -30.88
CA GLY A 281 -30.71 -12.74 -30.23
C GLY A 281 -31.07 -12.75 -28.74
N CYS A 282 -32.09 -13.52 -28.33
CA CYS A 282 -32.41 -13.69 -26.92
C CYS A 282 -33.10 -15.02 -26.62
N TRP A 283 -33.00 -15.47 -25.37
CA TRP A 283 -33.65 -16.71 -24.89
C TRP A 283 -35.15 -16.75 -25.16
N GLY A 284 -35.85 -15.62 -25.04
CA GLY A 284 -37.28 -15.53 -25.31
C GLY A 284 -37.63 -15.83 -26.78
N LYS A 285 -36.83 -15.33 -27.73
CA LYS A 285 -37.02 -15.61 -29.17
C LYS A 285 -36.68 -17.08 -29.49
N ALA A 286 -35.66 -17.64 -28.85
CA ALA A 286 -35.34 -19.06 -28.99
C ALA A 286 -36.47 -19.97 -28.45
N LEU A 287 -37.12 -19.60 -27.34
CA LEU A 287 -38.29 -20.30 -26.83
C LEU A 287 -39.47 -20.24 -27.81
N VAL A 288 -39.75 -19.06 -28.38
CA VAL A 288 -40.80 -18.89 -29.40
C VAL A 288 -40.50 -19.72 -30.64
N ALA A 289 -39.25 -19.72 -31.13
CA ALA A 289 -38.82 -20.55 -32.25
C ALA A 289 -38.93 -22.06 -31.95
N ALA A 290 -38.82 -22.45 -30.68
CA ALA A 290 -39.02 -23.82 -30.22
C ALA A 290 -40.50 -24.19 -29.99
N GLY A 291 -41.45 -23.28 -30.27
CA GLY A 291 -42.88 -23.49 -30.06
C GLY A 291 -43.34 -23.32 -28.60
N LEU A 292 -42.47 -22.81 -27.73
CA LEU A 292 -42.74 -22.64 -26.31
C LEU A 292 -43.10 -21.18 -26.00
N LYS A 293 -44.16 -20.98 -25.22
CA LYS A 293 -44.55 -19.64 -24.76
C LYS A 293 -43.59 -19.18 -23.67
N PRO A 294 -42.79 -18.12 -23.87
CA PRO A 294 -41.92 -17.60 -22.83
C PRO A 294 -42.76 -17.10 -21.66
N ALA A 295 -42.35 -17.44 -20.43
CA ALA A 295 -42.98 -16.89 -19.23
C ALA A 295 -42.96 -15.36 -19.31
N ARG A 296 -44.14 -14.72 -19.27
CA ARG A 296 -44.25 -13.26 -19.35
C ARG A 296 -43.47 -12.66 -18.20
N ARG A 297 -42.36 -11.97 -18.50
CA ARG A 297 -41.68 -11.15 -17.49
C ARG A 297 -42.67 -10.07 -17.06
N ARG A 298 -42.89 -9.93 -15.75
CA ARG A 298 -43.74 -8.88 -15.20
C ARG A 298 -43.11 -7.53 -15.58
N SER A 299 -43.75 -6.79 -16.48
CA SER A 299 -43.31 -5.46 -16.89
C SER A 299 -43.83 -4.43 -15.89
N TRP A 300 -42.94 -3.65 -15.29
CA TRP A 300 -43.29 -2.66 -14.30
C TRP A 300 -43.41 -1.27 -14.92
N ASN A 301 -44.48 -0.56 -14.60
CA ASN A 301 -44.65 0.87 -14.84
C ASN A 301 -45.27 1.49 -13.57
N PRO A 302 -45.21 2.82 -13.39
CA PRO A 302 -45.72 3.47 -12.17
C PRO A 302 -47.15 3.06 -11.83
N HIS A 303 -48.07 3.08 -12.79
CA HIS A 303 -49.47 2.70 -12.58
C HIS A 303 -49.65 1.24 -12.13
N ARG A 304 -48.88 0.30 -12.71
CA ARG A 304 -48.94 -1.12 -12.38
C ARG A 304 -48.36 -1.40 -10.99
N VAL A 305 -47.32 -0.68 -10.59
CA VAL A 305 -46.77 -0.76 -9.23
C VAL A 305 -47.84 -0.34 -8.21
N LEU A 306 -48.51 0.80 -8.43
CA LEU A 306 -49.59 1.26 -7.56
C LEU A 306 -50.81 0.31 -7.56
N ALA A 307 -51.19 -0.21 -8.73
CA ALA A 307 -52.28 -1.17 -8.86
C ALA A 307 -51.97 -2.48 -8.11
N GLU A 308 -50.74 -2.98 -8.17
CA GLU A 308 -50.31 -4.19 -7.47
C GLU A 308 -50.26 -3.96 -5.95
N ILE A 309 -49.81 -2.78 -5.50
CA ILE A 309 -49.83 -2.38 -4.08
C ILE A 309 -51.28 -2.34 -3.55
N ARG A 310 -52.21 -1.72 -4.29
CA ARG A 310 -53.64 -1.69 -3.93
C ARG A 310 -54.27 -3.07 -3.97
N ALA A 311 -53.90 -3.91 -4.94
CA ALA A 311 -54.38 -5.30 -5.02
C ALA A 311 -53.92 -6.12 -3.82
N ARG A 312 -52.66 -5.98 -3.40
CA ARG A 312 -52.14 -6.63 -2.19
C ARG A 312 -52.88 -6.22 -0.92
N ARG A 313 -53.21 -4.94 -0.77
CA ARG A 313 -54.04 -4.47 0.35
C ARG A 313 -55.43 -5.11 0.33
N ARG A 314 -56.09 -5.14 -0.83
CA ARG A 314 -57.41 -5.76 -0.99
C ARG A 314 -57.40 -7.26 -0.70
N GLN A 315 -56.31 -7.94 -1.01
CA GLN A 315 -56.13 -9.37 -0.77
C GLN A 315 -55.64 -9.70 0.65
N GLY A 316 -55.46 -8.70 1.53
CA GLY A 316 -54.95 -8.92 2.89
C GLY A 316 -53.50 -9.42 2.95
N LEU A 317 -52.74 -9.29 1.85
CA LEU A 317 -51.36 -9.76 1.79
C LEU A 317 -50.43 -8.83 2.58
N PRO A 318 -49.30 -9.34 3.13
CA PRO A 318 -48.36 -8.53 3.89
C PRO A 318 -47.84 -7.34 3.08
N ILE A 319 -48.09 -6.14 3.59
CA ILE A 319 -47.59 -4.86 3.04
C ILE A 319 -46.22 -4.50 3.63
N ARG A 320 -45.91 -5.06 4.80
CA ARG A 320 -44.58 -5.06 5.39
C ARG A 320 -43.77 -6.23 4.85
N ASN A 321 -42.46 -6.03 4.70
CA ASN A 321 -41.51 -7.02 4.20
C ASN A 321 -41.76 -7.51 2.76
N VAL A 322 -42.27 -6.66 1.86
CA VAL A 322 -42.50 -7.04 0.44
C VAL A 322 -41.23 -7.50 -0.28
N CYS A 323 -40.05 -7.07 0.16
CA CYS A 323 -38.77 -7.54 -0.38
C CYS A 323 -38.57 -9.07 -0.27
N THR A 324 -39.13 -9.71 0.75
CA THR A 324 -38.97 -11.16 0.96
C THR A 324 -40.01 -11.97 0.18
N CYS A 325 -41.22 -11.42 -0.01
CA CYS A 325 -42.31 -12.10 -0.70
C CYS A 325 -42.38 -11.79 -2.21
N ASP A 326 -41.92 -10.60 -2.64
CA ASP A 326 -41.88 -10.18 -4.05
C ASP A 326 -40.84 -9.07 -4.24
N ALA A 327 -39.59 -9.52 -4.34
CA ALA A 327 -38.45 -8.65 -4.63
C ALA A 327 -38.62 -7.84 -5.93
N GLY A 328 -39.38 -8.37 -6.90
CA GLY A 328 -39.64 -7.68 -8.17
C GLY A 328 -40.48 -6.41 -7.99
N LEU A 329 -41.56 -6.49 -7.21
CA LEU A 329 -42.41 -5.35 -6.88
C LEU A 329 -41.66 -4.33 -5.99
N ALA A 330 -40.91 -4.81 -5.00
CA ALA A 330 -40.13 -3.94 -4.12
C ALA A 330 -39.07 -3.13 -4.89
N LEU A 331 -38.35 -3.78 -5.80
CA LEU A 331 -37.36 -3.11 -6.66
C LEU A 331 -38.03 -2.13 -7.64
N ALA A 332 -39.20 -2.47 -8.18
CA ALA A 332 -39.96 -1.60 -9.07
C ALA A 332 -40.49 -0.35 -8.34
N ALA A 333 -41.02 -0.50 -7.14
CA ALA A 333 -41.46 0.60 -6.29
C ALA A 333 -40.30 1.53 -5.94
N ARG A 334 -39.15 0.98 -5.54
CA ARG A 334 -37.92 1.78 -5.30
C ARG A 334 -37.47 2.53 -6.55
N ARG A 335 -37.55 1.90 -7.72
CA ARG A 335 -37.12 2.49 -8.99
C ARG A 335 -37.99 3.67 -9.45
N TYR A 336 -39.31 3.59 -9.28
CA TYR A 336 -40.23 4.62 -9.79
C TYR A 336 -40.64 5.68 -8.75
N PHE A 337 -40.62 5.33 -7.47
CA PHE A 337 -41.09 6.22 -6.38
C PHE A 337 -39.99 6.48 -5.33
N GLY A 338 -38.77 5.96 -5.54
CA GLY A 338 -37.62 6.16 -4.66
C GLY A 338 -37.62 5.26 -3.42
N THR A 339 -38.73 5.21 -2.68
CA THR A 339 -38.88 4.35 -1.48
C THR A 339 -40.17 3.54 -1.53
N TRP A 340 -40.20 2.43 -0.77
CA TRP A 340 -41.44 1.63 -0.62
C TRP A 340 -42.55 2.46 0.02
N GLN A 341 -42.21 3.28 1.03
CA GLN A 341 -43.17 4.14 1.70
C GLN A 341 -43.78 5.18 0.74
N ALA A 342 -42.97 5.86 -0.07
CA ALA A 342 -43.47 6.80 -1.07
C ALA A 342 -44.39 6.13 -2.11
N ALA A 343 -44.14 4.87 -2.45
CA ALA A 343 -45.03 4.10 -3.32
C ALA A 343 -46.36 3.73 -2.63
N LEU A 344 -46.36 3.51 -1.31
CA LEU A 344 -47.59 3.28 -0.52
C LEU A 344 -48.42 4.57 -0.41
N ASP A 345 -47.75 5.70 -0.14
CA ASP A 345 -48.37 7.01 -0.04
C ASP A 345 -49.00 7.40 -1.40
N ALA A 346 -48.27 7.22 -2.50
CA ALA A 346 -48.79 7.42 -3.86
C ALA A 346 -49.91 6.41 -4.24
N ALA A 347 -49.93 5.24 -3.61
CA ALA A 347 -51.00 4.26 -3.80
C ALA A 347 -52.24 4.57 -2.94
N GLY A 348 -52.16 5.52 -2.00
CA GLY A 348 -53.21 5.81 -1.03
C GLY A 348 -53.41 4.69 0.00
N VAL A 349 -52.37 3.88 0.25
CA VAL A 349 -52.41 2.77 1.20
C VAL A 349 -51.65 3.18 2.45
N THR A 350 -52.37 3.54 3.52
CA THR A 350 -51.75 3.81 4.82
C THR A 350 -51.43 2.51 5.53
N ASP A 351 -50.20 2.42 6.06
CA ASP A 351 -49.79 1.34 6.93
C ASP A 351 -50.48 1.59 8.29
N GLY A 352 -51.68 1.03 8.46
CA GLY A 352 -52.48 1.23 9.67
C GLY A 352 -51.67 0.90 10.92
N LYS A 353 -51.23 1.93 11.65
CA LYS A 353 -50.94 1.83 13.08
C LYS A 353 -52.29 1.79 13.77
N GLY A 354 -52.74 0.61 14.14
CA GLY A 354 -53.98 0.38 14.87
C GLY A 354 -53.94 -0.99 15.52
N GLN A 355 -53.61 -0.96 16.82
CA GLN A 355 -53.39 -2.03 17.81
C GLN A 355 -52.05 -2.78 17.72
#